data_AF-A0A1E1M192-F1
#
_entry.id   AF-A0A1E1M192-F1
#
_cell.length_a   1.000
_cell.length_b   1.000
_cell.length_c   1.000
_cell.angle_alpha   90.00
_cell.angle_beta   90.00
_cell.angle_gamma   90.00
#
_symmetry.space_group_name_H-M   'P 1'
#
loop_
_entity.id
_entity.type
_entity.pdbx_description
1 polymer ?
#
loop_
_entity_poly.entity_id
_entity_poly.type
_entity_poly.pdbx_seq_one_letter_code
_entity_poly.pdbx_strand_id
1 'polypeptide(L)'
;MSSPKAGEAKVSRHDELPGKKFQPASASFSDPKSLVTFIFGPGDKTTELIVHKEVACHQPKVQLWVLADLLAMPKLQNAVIDALQNVAEESDLRIENLRSCCFRYIYKNSMNESQLRKYILAPFVRRTVDPDTIKDDAKAYPHAMLVDVSEMYISMNVKKDGLEDMNATEFYVDVHDA
;
A
#
# COMPACT_ATOMS: atom_id res chain seq x y z
N MET A 1 60.56 28.96 -17.30
CA MET A 1 59.29 29.69 -17.37
C MET A 1 58.34 28.89 -18.24
N SER A 2 57.22 28.45 -17.68
CA SER A 2 55.91 28.25 -18.34
C SER A 2 55.04 27.40 -17.41
N SER A 3 54.22 28.08 -16.62
CA SER A 3 53.08 27.52 -15.90
C SER A 3 51.85 27.47 -16.86
N PRO A 4 50.65 27.03 -16.43
CA PRO A 4 50.03 25.80 -16.92
C PRO A 4 48.81 26.07 -17.83
N LYS A 5 48.42 25.08 -18.66
CA LYS A 5 47.13 25.10 -19.35
C LYS A 5 46.02 24.59 -18.43
N ALA A 6 45.03 25.46 -18.23
CA ALA A 6 43.75 25.19 -17.62
C ALA A 6 43.01 24.06 -18.36
N GLY A 7 42.47 23.12 -17.58
CA GLY A 7 41.64 22.01 -18.04
C GLY A 7 40.52 21.77 -17.02
N GLU A 8 39.49 22.61 -17.14
CA GLU A 8 38.08 22.38 -16.85
C GLU A 8 37.70 21.44 -15.69
N ALA A 9 37.28 22.09 -14.60
CA ALA A 9 36.42 21.50 -13.57
C ALA A 9 35.09 21.05 -14.20
N LYS A 10 34.76 19.76 -14.07
CA LYS A 10 33.41 19.25 -14.33
C LYS A 10 32.45 19.80 -13.28
N VAL A 11 31.73 20.85 -13.67
CA VAL A 11 30.59 21.42 -12.96
C VAL A 11 29.51 20.36 -12.80
N SER A 12 29.20 20.08 -11.54
CA SER A 12 28.05 19.31 -11.06
C SER A 12 26.75 19.88 -11.60
N ARG A 13 26.00 19.11 -12.39
CA ARG A 13 24.61 19.42 -12.74
C ARG A 13 23.67 18.91 -11.64
N HIS A 14 23.56 19.71 -10.58
CA HIS A 14 22.34 19.71 -9.78
C HIS A 14 21.33 20.60 -10.51
N ASP A 15 20.63 20.04 -11.51
CA ASP A 15 19.39 20.64 -11.98
C ASP A 15 18.31 20.29 -10.95
N GLU A 16 18.03 21.24 -10.08
CA GLU A 16 16.85 21.29 -9.23
C GLU A 16 15.59 21.20 -10.09
N LEU A 17 14.98 20.01 -10.14
CA LEU A 17 13.57 19.92 -10.51
C LEU A 17 12.75 20.42 -9.31
N PRO A 18 11.87 21.42 -9.50
CA PRO A 18 11.12 22.01 -8.40
C PRO A 18 10.23 20.92 -7.80
N GLY A 19 10.48 20.62 -6.52
CA GLY A 19 9.65 19.73 -5.72
C GLY A 19 8.22 20.22 -5.73
N LYS A 20 7.40 19.66 -6.62
CA LYS A 20 5.95 19.78 -6.56
C LYS A 20 5.52 19.20 -5.22
N LYS A 21 5.30 20.07 -4.25
CA LYS A 21 4.56 19.73 -3.03
C LYS A 21 3.26 19.08 -3.49
N PHE A 22 3.15 17.78 -3.31
CA PHE A 22 1.91 17.07 -3.54
C PHE A 22 0.92 17.59 -2.51
N GLN A 23 0.06 18.51 -2.92
CA GLN A 23 -1.17 18.74 -2.18
C GLN A 23 -1.95 17.44 -2.33
N PRO A 24 -2.28 16.71 -1.24
CA PRO A 24 -3.30 15.70 -1.35
C PRO A 24 -4.50 16.43 -1.93
N ALA A 25 -5.00 15.98 -3.08
CA ALA A 25 -6.27 16.47 -3.57
C ALA A 25 -7.27 16.21 -2.43
N SER A 26 -7.60 17.25 -1.67
CA SER A 26 -8.73 17.19 -0.77
C SER A 26 -9.88 16.80 -1.66
N ALA A 27 -10.52 15.66 -1.39
CA ALA A 27 -11.72 15.26 -2.11
C ALA A 27 -12.63 16.50 -2.14
N SER A 28 -12.83 17.06 -3.32
CA SER A 28 -13.60 18.28 -3.47
C SER A 28 -15.09 17.99 -3.36
N PHE A 29 -15.46 16.70 -3.34
CA PHE A 29 -16.84 16.22 -3.36
C PHE A 29 -17.66 16.98 -4.40
N SER A 30 -17.03 17.18 -5.55
CA SER A 30 -17.43 18.16 -6.56
C SER A 30 -18.82 17.87 -7.12
N ASP A 31 -19.19 16.59 -7.09
CA ASP A 31 -20.48 16.06 -7.50
C ASP A 31 -21.06 15.20 -6.38
N PRO A 32 -21.85 15.77 -5.44
CA PRO A 32 -22.38 15.03 -4.29
C PRO A 32 -23.32 13.87 -4.67
N LYS A 33 -23.71 13.73 -5.94
CA LYS A 33 -24.51 12.61 -6.47
C LYS A 33 -23.65 11.49 -7.05
N SER A 34 -22.35 11.70 -7.21
CA SER A 34 -21.41 10.66 -7.62
C SER A 34 -21.13 9.71 -6.46
N LEU A 35 -22.09 8.84 -6.20
CA LEU A 35 -21.98 7.77 -5.22
C LEU A 35 -21.71 6.44 -5.92
N VAL A 36 -21.01 5.56 -5.24
CA VAL A 36 -20.74 4.16 -5.59
C VAL A 36 -21.30 3.31 -4.46
N THR A 37 -22.18 2.38 -4.80
CA THR A 37 -22.70 1.40 -3.86
C THR A 37 -21.87 0.13 -3.95
N PHE A 38 -21.19 -0.21 -2.88
CA PHE A 38 -20.58 -1.51 -2.69
C PHE A 38 -21.61 -2.43 -2.04
N ILE A 39 -21.80 -3.61 -2.61
CA ILE A 39 -22.74 -4.62 -2.13
C ILE A 39 -21.92 -5.81 -1.66
N PHE A 40 -22.04 -6.19 -0.39
CA PHE A 40 -21.26 -7.26 0.24
C PHE A 40 -22.15 -8.37 0.76
N GLY A 41 -21.72 -9.63 0.67
CA GLY A 41 -22.41 -10.77 1.27
C GLY A 41 -23.04 -11.72 0.24
N PRO A 42 -23.36 -12.96 0.65
CA PRO A 42 -23.85 -13.98 -0.25
C PRO A 42 -25.34 -13.79 -0.57
N GLY A 43 -25.67 -13.80 -1.86
CA GLY A 43 -27.04 -13.95 -2.36
C GLY A 43 -28.04 -12.94 -1.80
N ASP A 44 -28.92 -13.42 -0.92
CA ASP A 44 -30.03 -12.70 -0.29
C ASP A 44 -29.64 -11.93 0.99
N LYS A 45 -28.43 -12.13 1.52
CA LYS A 45 -27.92 -11.39 2.69
C LYS A 45 -26.84 -10.40 2.29
N THR A 46 -27.25 -9.35 1.59
CA THR A 46 -26.36 -8.27 1.18
C THR A 46 -26.34 -7.11 2.16
N THR A 47 -25.16 -6.49 2.31
CA THR A 47 -24.93 -5.23 3.02
C THR A 47 -24.51 -4.20 1.99
N GLU A 48 -25.16 -3.04 1.99
CA GLU A 48 -24.84 -1.94 1.08
C GLU A 48 -23.99 -0.89 1.80
N LEU A 49 -22.90 -0.47 1.18
CA LEU A 49 -22.10 0.67 1.60
C LEU A 49 -22.02 1.67 0.45
N ILE A 50 -22.51 2.88 0.69
CA ILE A 50 -22.53 3.93 -0.32
C ILE A 50 -21.39 4.91 -0.01
N VAL A 51 -20.45 5.07 -0.94
CA VAL A 51 -19.32 6.02 -0.81
C VAL A 51 -19.20 6.89 -2.04
N HIS A 52 -18.61 8.07 -1.91
CA HIS A 52 -18.44 8.99 -3.02
C HIS A 52 -17.38 8.49 -4.04
N LYS A 53 -17.57 8.73 -5.36
CA LYS A 53 -16.65 8.27 -6.42
C LYS A 53 -15.22 8.78 -6.26
N GLU A 54 -15.03 9.99 -5.75
CA GLU A 54 -13.69 10.51 -5.46
C GLU A 54 -12.96 9.70 -4.38
N VAL A 55 -13.71 9.06 -3.45
CA VAL A 55 -13.20 8.11 -2.45
C VAL A 55 -13.00 6.71 -3.07
N ALA A 56 -13.62 6.41 -4.21
CA ALA A 56 -13.47 5.13 -4.90
C ALA A 56 -12.37 5.14 -5.98
N CYS A 57 -11.97 6.29 -6.54
CA CYS A 57 -11.13 6.34 -7.74
C CYS A 57 -9.60 6.26 -7.52
N HIS A 58 -9.08 6.14 -6.29
CA HIS A 58 -7.62 6.16 -6.02
C HIS A 58 -7.09 4.94 -5.23
N GLN A 59 -7.34 3.72 -5.73
CA GLN A 59 -7.17 2.42 -5.04
C GLN A 59 -8.32 2.14 -4.06
N PRO A 60 -9.54 1.90 -4.60
CA PRO A 60 -10.78 1.81 -3.81
C PRO A 60 -10.69 0.77 -2.70
N LYS A 61 -9.99 -0.35 -2.95
CA LYS A 61 -9.92 -1.47 -2.01
C LYS A 61 -9.13 -1.12 -0.75
N VAL A 62 -7.99 -0.44 -0.89
CA VAL A 62 -7.18 -0.01 0.27
C VAL A 62 -7.94 1.01 1.11
N GLN A 63 -8.60 1.98 0.47
CA GLN A 63 -9.39 3.00 1.15
C GLN A 63 -10.63 2.39 1.83
N LEU A 64 -11.26 1.42 1.18
CA LEU A 64 -12.38 0.67 1.72
C LEU A 64 -11.97 -0.19 2.92
N TRP A 65 -10.79 -0.82 2.89
CA TRP A 65 -10.27 -1.54 4.05
C TRP A 65 -10.08 -0.61 5.25
N VAL A 66 -9.46 0.56 5.02
CA VAL A 66 -9.26 1.58 6.06
C VAL A 66 -10.61 2.07 6.62
N LEU A 67 -11.59 2.28 5.76
CA LEU A 67 -12.93 2.66 6.20
C LEU A 67 -13.61 1.55 7.03
N ALA A 68 -13.44 0.29 6.64
CA ALA A 68 -13.96 -0.86 7.37
C ALA A 68 -13.33 -0.99 8.75
N ASP A 69 -12.03 -0.69 8.88
CA ASP A 69 -11.31 -0.62 10.15
C ASP A 69 -11.89 0.46 11.06
N LEU A 70 -12.09 1.68 10.52
CA LEU A 70 -12.69 2.80 11.25
C LEU A 70 -14.11 2.52 11.74
N LEU A 71 -14.87 1.74 10.98
CA LEU A 71 -16.24 1.35 11.31
C LEU A 71 -16.31 0.07 12.16
N ALA A 72 -15.15 -0.52 12.53
CA ALA A 72 -15.06 -1.78 13.24
C ALA A 72 -15.88 -2.90 12.57
N MET A 73 -15.68 -3.09 11.26
CA MET A 73 -16.36 -4.10 10.45
C MET A 73 -15.40 -5.21 9.97
N PRO A 74 -15.01 -6.17 10.83
CA PRO A 74 -14.07 -7.25 10.48
C PRO A 74 -14.46 -8.03 9.22
N LYS A 75 -15.75 -8.36 9.06
CA LYS A 75 -16.25 -9.08 7.87
C LYS A 75 -15.98 -8.31 6.58
N LEU A 76 -16.09 -6.98 6.62
CA LEU A 76 -15.79 -6.14 5.48
C LEU A 76 -14.28 -6.04 5.24
N GLN A 77 -13.47 -5.92 6.30
CA GLN A 77 -12.00 -5.97 6.17
C GLN A 77 -11.54 -7.26 5.48
N ASN A 78 -12.09 -8.41 5.88
CA ASN A 78 -11.75 -9.72 5.31
C ASN A 78 -12.20 -9.83 3.84
N ALA A 79 -13.43 -9.42 3.53
CA ALA A 79 -13.93 -9.39 2.16
C ALA A 79 -13.09 -8.49 1.24
N VAL A 80 -12.52 -7.41 1.77
CA VAL A 80 -11.62 -6.52 1.02
C VAL A 80 -10.25 -7.17 0.78
N ILE A 81 -9.71 -7.91 1.75
CA ILE A 81 -8.48 -8.69 1.57
C ILE A 81 -8.67 -9.74 0.46
N ASP A 82 -9.79 -10.46 0.46
CA ASP A 82 -10.12 -11.41 -0.62
C ASP A 82 -10.20 -10.71 -1.97
N ALA A 83 -10.87 -9.55 -2.01
CA ALA A 83 -11.01 -8.79 -3.23
C ALA A 83 -9.66 -8.23 -3.73
N LEU A 84 -8.71 -7.94 -2.84
CA LEU A 84 -7.34 -7.54 -3.20
C LEU A 84 -6.58 -8.74 -3.78
N GLN A 85 -6.71 -9.91 -3.16
CA GLN A 85 -6.08 -11.15 -3.59
C GLN A 85 -6.55 -11.57 -4.98
N ASN A 86 -7.87 -11.62 -5.21
CA ASN A 86 -8.45 -12.01 -6.49
C ASN A 86 -7.97 -11.10 -7.62
N VAL A 87 -7.85 -9.79 -7.37
CA VAL A 87 -7.30 -8.86 -8.37
C VAL A 87 -5.83 -9.11 -8.63
N ALA A 88 -5.03 -9.40 -7.60
CA ALA A 88 -3.63 -9.71 -7.76
C ALA A 88 -3.37 -11.03 -8.51
N GLU A 89 -4.32 -11.97 -8.45
CA GLU A 89 -4.28 -13.24 -9.18
C GLU A 89 -4.78 -13.11 -10.63
N GLU A 90 -5.85 -12.33 -10.86
CA GLU A 90 -6.46 -12.15 -12.18
C GLU A 90 -5.72 -11.15 -13.07
N SER A 91 -4.97 -10.22 -12.48
CA SER A 91 -4.25 -9.20 -13.21
C SER A 91 -2.74 -9.33 -13.01
N ASP A 92 -1.96 -8.98 -14.03
CA ASP A 92 -0.50 -8.87 -13.91
C ASP A 92 -0.09 -7.68 -12.98
N LEU A 93 -1.07 -6.99 -12.37
CA LEU A 93 -0.88 -5.97 -11.35
C LEU A 93 -0.63 -6.64 -10.00
N ARG A 94 0.59 -7.12 -9.84
CA ARG A 94 1.05 -7.64 -8.56
C ARG A 94 1.03 -6.53 -7.50
N ILE A 95 0.72 -6.90 -6.26
CA ILE A 95 0.72 -6.00 -5.10
C ILE A 95 2.09 -5.33 -4.89
N GLU A 96 3.19 -6.00 -5.28
CA GLU A 96 4.53 -5.39 -5.31
C GLU A 96 4.66 -4.17 -6.25
N ASN A 97 3.78 -4.04 -7.24
CA ASN A 97 3.71 -2.88 -8.15
C ASN A 97 2.89 -1.71 -7.55
N LEU A 98 2.48 -1.80 -6.29
CA LEU A 98 1.89 -0.66 -5.58
C LEU A 98 2.91 0.48 -5.55
N ARG A 99 2.51 1.62 -6.12
CA ARG A 99 3.34 2.83 -6.10
C ARG A 99 3.63 3.25 -4.66
N SER A 100 4.81 3.85 -4.43
CA SER A 100 5.26 4.39 -3.13
C SER A 100 4.21 5.25 -2.41
N CYS A 101 3.34 5.95 -3.16
CA CYS A 101 2.23 6.73 -2.61
C CYS A 101 1.15 5.90 -1.89
N CYS A 102 0.92 4.64 -2.29
CA CYS A 102 -0.06 3.76 -1.66
C CYS A 102 0.40 3.40 -0.24
N PHE A 103 1.68 3.03 -0.07
CA PHE A 103 2.25 2.76 1.24
C PHE A 103 2.12 3.98 2.17
N ARG A 104 2.40 5.19 1.67
CA ARG A 104 2.21 6.40 2.47
C ARG A 104 0.77 6.60 2.93
N TYR A 105 -0.21 6.28 2.08
CA TYR A 105 -1.62 6.34 2.49
C TYR A 105 -1.93 5.30 3.56
N ILE A 106 -1.53 4.03 3.36
CA ILE A 106 -1.80 2.93 4.30
C ILE A 106 -1.23 3.26 5.69
N TYR A 107 0.05 3.62 5.75
CA TYR A 107 0.73 3.90 7.01
C TYR A 107 0.24 5.18 7.70
N LYS A 108 -0.39 6.10 6.95
CA LYS A 108 -1.02 7.29 7.52
C LYS A 108 -2.41 7.00 8.10
N ASN A 109 -3.13 6.01 7.57
CA ASN A 109 -4.54 5.81 7.88
C ASN A 109 -4.89 4.46 8.53
N SER A 110 -3.92 3.57 8.75
CA SER A 110 -4.13 2.34 9.52
C SER A 110 -3.36 2.37 10.84
N MET A 111 -3.82 1.60 11.83
CA MET A 111 -3.11 1.45 13.09
C MET A 111 -1.79 0.68 12.93
N ASN A 112 -0.92 0.77 13.94
CA ASN A 112 0.24 -0.11 14.05
C ASN A 112 -0.24 -1.58 14.05
N GLU A 113 0.55 -2.48 13.48
CA GLU A 113 0.22 -3.91 13.39
C GLU A 113 -1.05 -4.26 12.58
N SER A 114 -1.68 -3.30 11.88
CA SER A 114 -2.90 -3.56 11.09
C SER A 114 -2.68 -4.69 10.08
N GLN A 115 -3.68 -5.57 9.93
CA GLN A 115 -3.57 -6.70 9.01
C GLN A 115 -3.36 -6.28 7.55
N LEU A 116 -3.86 -5.10 7.16
CA LEU A 116 -3.60 -4.53 5.84
C LEU A 116 -2.11 -4.25 5.58
N ARG A 117 -1.37 -3.72 6.56
CA ARG A 117 0.09 -3.50 6.44
C ARG A 117 0.80 -4.82 6.23
N LYS A 118 0.45 -5.84 7.03
CA LYS A 118 1.03 -7.19 6.92
C LYS A 118 0.73 -7.83 5.57
N TYR A 119 -0.52 -7.76 5.12
CA TYR A 119 -0.95 -8.29 3.82
C TYR A 119 -0.18 -7.66 2.65
N ILE A 120 -0.03 -6.34 2.66
CA ILE A 120 0.63 -5.62 1.57
C ILE A 120 2.16 -5.82 1.58
N LEU A 121 2.76 -5.99 2.76
CA LEU A 121 4.18 -6.25 2.89
C LEU A 121 4.57 -7.70 2.61
N ALA A 122 3.69 -8.67 2.86
CA ALA A 122 4.04 -10.07 2.69
C ALA A 122 4.54 -10.42 1.27
N PRO A 123 3.89 -10.01 0.17
CA PRO A 123 4.42 -10.20 -1.19
C PRO A 123 5.73 -9.45 -1.41
N PHE A 124 5.82 -8.22 -0.88
CA PHE A 124 7.00 -7.36 -0.99
C PHE A 124 8.24 -8.00 -0.36
N VAL A 125 8.10 -8.61 0.81
CA VAL A 125 9.20 -9.29 1.51
C VAL A 125 9.50 -10.67 0.91
N ARG A 126 8.47 -11.48 0.62
CA ARG A 126 8.64 -12.86 0.12
C ARG A 126 9.28 -12.93 -1.26
N ARG A 127 8.98 -11.99 -2.16
CA ARG A 127 9.51 -11.99 -3.53
C ARG A 127 10.86 -11.30 -3.67
N THR A 128 11.49 -10.97 -2.54
CA THR A 128 12.82 -10.35 -2.47
C THR A 128 12.85 -9.05 -3.24
N VAL A 129 12.38 -7.96 -2.63
CA VAL A 129 12.75 -6.64 -3.17
C VAL A 129 14.27 -6.56 -3.08
N ASP A 130 14.91 -6.38 -4.23
CA ASP A 130 16.34 -6.13 -4.31
C ASP A 130 16.70 -5.04 -3.30
N PRO A 131 17.61 -5.30 -2.34
CA PRO A 131 18.01 -4.32 -1.34
C PRO A 131 18.39 -2.96 -1.95
N ASP A 132 18.91 -2.97 -3.19
CA ASP A 132 19.29 -1.74 -3.89
C ASP A 132 18.07 -0.95 -4.36
N THR A 133 16.95 -1.60 -4.72
CA THR A 133 15.67 -0.93 -5.02
C THR A 133 15.11 -0.18 -3.79
N ILE A 134 15.21 -0.78 -2.59
CA ILE A 134 14.77 -0.10 -1.36
C ILE A 134 15.68 1.08 -1.06
N LYS A 135 16.99 0.97 -1.28
CA LYS A 135 17.95 2.06 -1.01
C LYS A 135 17.73 3.25 -1.93
N ASP A 136 17.53 3.00 -3.21
CA ASP A 136 17.35 4.06 -4.22
C ASP A 136 16.11 4.91 -3.92
N ASP A 137 15.03 4.27 -3.45
CA ASP A 137 13.76 4.91 -3.11
C ASP A 137 13.51 5.04 -1.60
N ALA A 138 14.52 4.90 -0.74
CA ALA A 138 14.35 4.84 0.71
C ALA A 138 13.59 6.05 1.28
N LYS A 139 13.79 7.23 0.69
CA LYS A 139 13.12 8.49 1.07
C LYS A 139 11.65 8.54 0.65
N ALA A 140 11.23 7.72 -0.30
CA ALA A 140 9.85 7.66 -0.76
C ALA A 140 8.96 6.84 0.19
N TYR A 141 9.53 5.86 0.88
CA TYR A 141 8.82 4.98 1.81
C TYR A 141 8.62 5.61 3.20
N PRO A 142 7.49 5.34 3.86
CA PRO A 142 7.30 5.70 5.27
C PRO A 142 8.34 4.99 6.15
N HIS A 143 8.92 5.70 7.13
CA HIS A 143 9.89 5.08 8.05
C HIS A 143 9.33 3.84 8.76
N ALA A 144 8.09 3.92 9.26
CA ALA A 144 7.41 2.79 9.88
C ALA A 144 7.31 1.57 8.96
N MET A 145 7.15 1.78 7.65
CA MET A 145 7.12 0.68 6.69
C MET A 145 8.45 -0.06 6.60
N LEU A 146 9.57 0.66 6.63
CA LEU A 146 10.89 0.06 6.59
C LEU A 146 11.18 -0.78 7.85
N VAL A 147 10.64 -0.36 9.00
CA VAL A 147 10.68 -1.15 10.24
C VAL A 147 9.86 -2.42 10.09
N ASP A 148 8.59 -2.32 9.68
CA ASP A 148 7.70 -3.48 9.49
C ASP A 148 8.26 -4.48 8.46
N VAL A 149 8.91 -4.00 7.38
CA VAL A 149 9.63 -4.84 6.39
C VAL A 149 10.77 -5.61 7.05
N SER A 150 11.57 -4.93 7.87
CA SER A 150 12.72 -5.54 8.55
C SER A 150 12.27 -6.60 9.55
N GLU A 151 11.24 -6.30 10.35
CA GLU A 151 10.65 -7.24 11.31
C GLU A 151 10.07 -8.47 10.62
N MET A 152 9.32 -8.27 9.53
CA MET A 152 8.75 -9.36 8.75
C MET A 152 9.83 -10.24 8.12
N TYR A 153 10.88 -9.64 7.55
CA TYR A 153 12.01 -10.38 6.97
C TYR A 153 12.74 -11.24 8.01
N ILE A 154 12.96 -10.71 9.21
CA ILE A 154 13.56 -11.47 10.32
C ILE A 154 12.66 -12.63 10.71
N SER A 155 11.35 -12.39 10.87
CA SER A 155 10.37 -13.40 11.25
C SER A 155 10.29 -14.57 10.26
N MET A 156 10.31 -14.27 8.96
CA MET A 156 10.27 -15.28 7.90
C MET A 156 11.55 -16.14 7.88
N ASN A 157 12.73 -15.53 8.00
CA ASN A 157 14.00 -16.26 8.02
C ASN A 157 14.16 -17.17 9.25
N VAL A 158 13.60 -16.77 10.40
CA VAL A 158 13.61 -17.59 11.63
C VAL A 158 12.76 -18.85 11.45
N LYS A 159 11.63 -18.76 10.75
CA LYS A 159 10.69 -19.87 10.60
C LYS A 159 11.12 -20.93 9.59
N LYS A 160 12.09 -20.64 8.70
CA LYS A 160 12.49 -21.51 7.57
C LYS A 160 11.30 -21.96 6.70
N ASP A 161 10.20 -21.21 6.70
CA ASP A 161 9.08 -21.49 5.84
C ASP A 161 9.53 -21.26 4.39
N GLY A 162 9.24 -22.23 3.53
CA GLY A 162 9.50 -22.10 2.10
C GLY A 162 8.72 -20.92 1.51
N LEU A 163 9.00 -20.60 0.25
CA LEU A 163 8.23 -19.66 -0.55
C LEU A 163 6.82 -20.22 -0.85
N GLU A 164 6.04 -20.52 0.18
CA GLU A 164 4.65 -20.93 0.03
C GLU A 164 3.80 -19.73 -0.42
N ASP A 165 2.83 -20.03 -1.27
CA ASP A 165 1.89 -19.06 -1.79
C ASP A 165 1.18 -18.34 -0.63
N MET A 166 1.04 -17.02 -0.78
CA MET A 166 0.42 -16.20 0.25
C MET A 166 -1.07 -16.51 0.34
N ASN A 167 -1.52 -16.98 1.50
CA ASN A 167 -2.94 -17.18 1.76
C ASN A 167 -3.53 -15.91 2.38
N ALA A 168 -4.54 -15.33 1.71
CA ALA A 168 -5.28 -14.16 2.17
C ALA A 168 -5.83 -14.30 3.61
N THR A 169 -6.20 -15.52 4.01
CA THR A 169 -6.78 -15.82 5.33
C THR A 169 -5.81 -15.59 6.49
N GLU A 170 -4.49 -15.60 6.25
CA GLU A 170 -3.47 -15.26 7.25
C GLU A 170 -3.59 -13.81 7.75
N PHE A 171 -4.27 -12.96 6.97
CA PHE A 171 -4.41 -11.53 7.21
C PHE A 171 -5.85 -11.13 7.55
N TYR A 172 -6.69 -12.10 7.90
CA TYR A 172 -8.04 -11.79 8.37
C TYR A 172 -8.00 -11.13 9.76
N VAL A 173 -8.98 -10.27 9.98
CA VAL A 173 -9.32 -9.73 11.29
C VAL A 173 -10.31 -10.68 11.92
N ASP A 174 -10.09 -11.00 13.20
CA ASP A 174 -10.95 -11.90 13.97
C ASP A 174 -12.39 -11.36 14.00
N VAL A 175 -13.33 -12.23 13.65
CA VAL A 175 -14.76 -11.96 13.75
C VAL A 175 -15.20 -12.42 15.13
N HIS A 176 -15.29 -11.51 16.09
CA HIS A 176 -15.98 -11.80 17.34
C HIS A 176 -17.49 -11.82 17.07
N ASP A 177 -18.14 -12.96 17.26
CA ASP A 177 -19.60 -13.02 17.28
C ASP A 177 -20.09 -12.21 18.50
N ALA A 178 -20.82 -11.14 18.21
CA ALA A 178 -21.47 -10.30 19.20
C ALA A 178 -22.76 -10.95 19.74
#